data_AF-A0A7V6XIZ3-F1
#
_entry.id   AF-A0A7V6XIZ3-F1
#
_cell.length_a   1.000
_cell.length_b   1.000
_cell.length_c   1.000
_cell.angle_alpha   90.00
_cell.angle_beta   90.00
_cell.angle_gamma   90.00
#
_symmetry.space_group_name_H-M   'P 1'
#
loop_
_entity.id
_entity.type
_entity.pdbx_description
1 polymer ?
#
loop_
_entity_poly.entity_id
_entity_poly.type
_entity_poly.pdbx_seq_one_letter_code
_entity_poly.pdbx_strand_id
1 'polypeptide(L)' 'MNLMSFIWLFIVITALIPAWKQRKLEATRLKMIRQFETQRGSRLITIIHRQEAISFLNIPITRYIN' A
#
# COMPACT_ATOMS: atom_id res chain seq x y z
N MET A 1 16.73 -22.85 19.28
CA MET A 1 16.51 -22.09 18.03
C MET A 1 17.83 -21.53 17.59
N ASN A 2 18.24 -21.75 16.34
CA ASN A 2 19.54 -21.36 15.82
C ASN A 2 19.50 -19.88 15.37
N LEU A 3 20.65 -19.19 15.34
CA LEU A 3 20.76 -17.79 14.88
C LEU A 3 20.16 -17.63 13.48
N MET A 4 20.37 -18.63 12.61
CA MET A 4 19.81 -18.67 11.26
C MET A 4 18.28 -18.62 11.24
N SER A 5 17.61 -19.23 12.21
CA SER A 5 16.13 -19.21 12.30
C SER A 5 15.60 -17.82 12.62
N PHE A 6 16.29 -17.07 13.48
CA PHE A 6 15.93 -15.69 13.80
C PHE A 6 16.13 -14.76 12.59
N ILE A 7 17.19 -14.97 11.80
CA ILE A 7 17.44 -14.22 10.56
C ILE A 7 16.30 -14.43 9.56
N TRP A 8 15.89 -15.69 9.32
CA TRP A 8 14.76 -15.97 8.43
C TRP A 8 13.44 -15.39 8.93
N LEU A 9 13.16 -15.46 10.24
CA LEU A 9 11.97 -14.86 10.83
C LEU A 9 11.96 -13.33 10.65
N PHE A 10 13.10 -12.67 10.85
CA PHE A 10 13.25 -11.25 10.61
C PHE A 10 12.98 -10.87 9.14
N ILE A 11 13.51 -11.65 8.19
CA ILE A 11 13.29 -11.44 6.75
C ILE A 11 11.79 -11.55 6.41
N VAL A 12 11.10 -12.57 6.91
CA VAL A 12 9.66 -12.75 6.66
C VAL A 12 8.85 -11.58 7.24
N ILE A 13 9.15 -11.15 8.46
CA ILE A 13 8.43 -10.03 9.09
C ILE A 13 8.68 -8.73 8.32
N THR A 14 9.93 -8.44 7.98
CA THR A 14 10.29 -7.21 7.26
C THR A 14 9.71 -7.15 5.84
N ALA A 15 9.58 -8.30 5.16
CA ALA A 15 8.90 -8.39 3.88
C ALA A 15 7.41 -8.00 3.94
N LEU A 16 6.75 -8.13 5.10
CA LEU A 16 5.33 -7.79 5.27
C LEU A 16 5.08 -6.31 5.60
N ILE A 17 6.05 -5.61 6.20
CA ILE A 17 5.98 -4.18 6.53
C ILE A 17 5.49 -3.29 5.36
N PRO A 18 6.01 -3.41 4.12
CA PRO A 18 5.58 -2.53 3.02
C PRO A 18 4.10 -2.70 2.67
N ALA A 19 3.53 -3.91 2.80
CA ALA A 19 2.11 -4.15 2.55
C ALA A 19 1.23 -3.40 3.55
N TRP A 20 1.60 -3.42 4.84
CA TRP A 20 0.91 -2.64 5.86
C TRP A 20 1.01 -1.13 5.63
N LYS A 21 2.18 -0.63 5.21
CA LYS A 21 2.35 0.79 4.90
C LYS A 21 1.41 1.25 3.78
N GLN A 22 1.28 0.45 2.71
CA GLN A 22 0.38 0.75 1.60
C GLN A 22 -1.09 0.79 2.06
N ARG A 23 -1.53 -0.24 2.82
CA ARG A 23 -2.90 -0.29 3.37
C ARG A 23 -3.21 0.94 4.24
N LYS A 24 -2.27 1.34 5.09
CA LYS A 24 -2.42 2.53 5.94
C LYS A 24 -2.55 3.82 5.11
N LEU A 25 -1.78 3.97 4.03
CA LEU A 25 -1.88 5.12 3.13
C LEU A 25 -3.22 5.17 2.40
N GLU A 26 -3.71 4.03 1.89
CA GLU A 26 -5.02 3.92 1.24
C GLU A 26 -6.15 4.30 2.19
N ALA A 27 -6.13 3.76 3.42
CA ALA A 27 -7.12 4.08 4.45
C ALA A 27 -7.09 5.58 4.83
N THR A 28 -5.90 6.16 4.97
CA THR A 28 -5.75 7.59 5.29
C THR A 28 -6.29 8.47 4.17
N ARG A 29 -6.00 8.12 2.91
CA ARG A 29 -6.53 8.84 1.73
C ARG A 29 -8.06 8.81 1.71
N LEU A 30 -8.67 7.63 1.88
CA LEU A 30 -10.12 7.48 1.93
C LEU A 30 -10.74 8.28 3.07
N LYS A 31 -10.12 8.29 4.25
CA LYS A 31 -10.58 9.09 5.38
C LYS A 31 -10.59 10.59 5.05
N MET A 32 -9.51 11.11 4.44
CA MET A 32 -9.42 12.52 4.05
C MET A 32 -10.46 12.88 2.99
N ILE A 33 -10.65 12.02 1.98
CA ILE A 33 -11.69 12.22 0.96
C ILE A 33 -13.06 12.32 1.61
N ARG A 34 -13.38 11.38 2.51
CA ARG A 34 -14.69 11.36 3.18
C ARG A 34 -14.90 12.58 4.06
N GLN A 35 -13.87 13.01 4.79
CA GLN A 35 -13.93 14.25 5.58
C GLN A 35 -14.23 15.46 4.68
N PHE A 36 -13.55 15.55 3.53
CA PHE A 36 -13.79 16.62 2.57
C PHE A 36 -15.22 16.58 1.99
N GLU A 37 -15.70 15.41 1.59
CA GLU A 37 -17.07 15.23 1.08
C GLU A 37 -18.11 15.65 2.13
N THR A 38 -17.92 15.25 3.40
CA THR A 38 -18.84 15.64 4.50
C THR A 38 -18.83 17.14 4.76
N GLN A 39 -17.68 17.80 4.65
CA GLN A 39 -17.57 19.25 4.82
C GLN A 39 -18.22 20.04 3.68
N ARG A 40 -18.15 19.50 2.45
CA ARG A 40 -18.66 20.15 1.23
C ARG A 40 -20.12 19.79 0.90
N GLY A 41 -20.65 18.72 1.49
CA GLY A 41 -21.99 18.20 1.16
C GLY A 41 -22.10 17.63 -0.26
N SER A 42 -20.98 17.31 -0.89
CA SER A 42 -20.92 16.82 -2.27
C SER A 42 -19.93 15.67 -2.42
N ARG A 43 -20.11 14.85 -3.46
CA ARG A 43 -19.27 13.67 -3.73
C ARG A 43 -18.02 14.06 -4.51
N LEU A 44 -16.86 13.59 -4.05
CA LEU A 44 -15.58 13.74 -4.74
C LEU A 44 -15.34 12.52 -5.63
N ILE A 45 -15.29 12.74 -6.93
CA ILE A 45 -14.93 11.71 -7.92
C ILE A 45 -13.51 12.00 -8.37
N THR A 46 -12.55 11.17 -7.95
CA THR A 46 -11.16 11.25 -8.39
C THR A 46 -10.91 10.33 -9.56
N ILE A 47 -10.29 10.85 -10.64
CA ILE A 47 -9.76 10.04 -11.73
C ILE A 47 -8.29 9.79 -11.42
N ILE A 48 -7.96 8.54 -11.07
CA ILE A 48 -6.59 8.14 -10.79
C ILE A 48 -6.03 7.50 -12.05
N HIS A 49 -5.21 8.24 -12.80
CA HIS A 49 -4.40 7.66 -13.86
C HIS A 49 -3.09 7.16 -13.25
N ARG A 50 -3.09 5.93 -12.72
CA ARG A 50 -1.89 5.30 -12.16
C ARG A 50 -1.54 4.07 -12.98
N GLN A 51 -0.31 4.04 -13.49
CA GLN A 51 0.29 2.84 -14.05
C GLN A 51 0.77 1.97 -12.90
N GLU A 52 -0.09 1.05 -12.44
CA GLU A 52 0.25 0.15 -11.34
C GLU A 52 1.16 -0.97 -11.82
N ALA A 53 2.41 -0.98 -11.34
CA ALA A 53 3.26 -2.15 -11.47
C ALA A 53 2.63 -3.31 -10.69
N ILE A 54 2.39 -4.44 -11.36
CA ILE A 54 1.96 -5.67 -10.72
C ILE A 54 3.08 -6.08 -9.76
N SER A 55 2.78 -6.12 -8.46
CA SER A 55 3.72 -6.49 -7.43
C SER A 55 3.20 -7.66 -6.61
N PHE A 56 4.10 -8.57 -6.26
CA PHE A 56 3.84 -9.66 -5.32
C PHE A 56 4.69 -9.40 -4.09
N LEU A 57 4.08 -9.40 -2.90
CA LEU A 57 4.77 -9.05 -1.65
C LEU A 57 5.50 -7.69 -1.70
N ASN A 58 4.94 -6.69 -2.40
CA ASN A 58 5.59 -5.38 -2.65
C ASN A 58 6.91 -5.43 -3.45
N ILE A 59 7.25 -6.59 -4.00
CA ILE A 59 8.33 -6.72 -4.99
C ILE A 59 7.69 -6.55 -6.37
N PRO A 60 8.08 -5.54 -7.17
CA PRO A 60 7.52 -5.33 -8.49
C PRO A 60 7.90 -6.50 -9.41
N ILE A 61 6.91 -7.22 -9.95
CA ILE A 61 7.14 -8.32 -10.92
C ILE A 61 7.29 -7.73 -12.32
N THR A 62 6.44 -6.77 -12.68
CA THR A 62 6.50 -6.10 -14.00
C THR A 62 6.24 -4.62 -13.83
N ARG A 63 7.07 -3.77 -14.44
CA ARG A 63 6.74 -2.36 -14.69
C ARG A 63 6.22 -2.29 -16.12
N TYR A 64 4.90 -2.15 -16.31
CA TYR A 64 4.40 -1.74 -17.62
C TYR A 64 4.33 -0.23 -17.62
N ILE A 65 5.39 0.39 -18.12
CA ILE A 65 5.47 1.81 -18.46
C ILE A 65 5.88 1.80 -19.93
N ASN A 66 4.99 2.24 -20.83
CA ASN A 66 5.39 2.71 -22.16
C ASN A 66 5.89 4.14 -22.03
#